data_AF-A0A7S3M7V7-F1
#
_entry.id   AF-A0A7S3M7V7-F1
#
_cell.length_a   1.000
_cell.length_b   1.000
_cell.length_c   1.000
_cell.angle_alpha   90.00
_cell.angle_beta   90.00
_cell.angle_gamma   90.00
#
_symmetry.space_group_name_H-M   'P 1'
#
loop_
_entity.id
_entity.type
_entity.pdbx_description
1 polymer ?
#
loop_
_entity_poly.entity_id
_entity_poly.type
_entity_poly.pdbx_seq_one_letter_code
_entity_poly.pdbx_strand_id
1 'polypeptide(L)'
;NELLMENVLNISAHKYGNYHKYYTFHPSSARISFFSSGDVFKKLWDAQGQPNVFSIIDIGCNEGNLSMDVLEQAQKELPSHVRCTLLGIDLDSSLIDLAVAKYVSADNATPIAFAPINFMNSVASKAFLDKYLIDLSATLKKEVVGFSMVCLFSITMWIHLNFGDDGLVDFLARSADLLTPLGSLVVEPQPWKCYKAADKRCRKLGITRPLHFSALQIRDIEREITGMLLPTNTEPVSTEPAAASSSEKAAVTAVTPVEAKKVYTQIQAGMQCHWDLGKEGWGRTIYLFHRSADLQHNQPVPVIVEKNVTAESENVSEPDAQPSADESASEVNKAEEGIHASKKSKLN
;
A
#
# COMPACT_ATOMS: atom_id res chain seq x y z
N ASN A 1 3.41 23.02 -22.66
CA ASN A 1 2.44 21.97 -22.26
C ASN A 1 3.11 20.81 -21.56
N GLU A 2 4.13 20.19 -22.13
CA GLU A 2 4.85 19.05 -21.53
C GLU A 2 5.52 19.40 -20.19
N LEU A 3 6.30 20.48 -20.12
CA LEU A 3 6.90 20.99 -18.86
C LEU A 3 5.88 21.36 -17.78
N LEU A 4 4.70 21.88 -18.17
CA LEU A 4 3.63 22.21 -17.23
C LEU A 4 2.97 20.94 -16.69
N MET A 5 2.76 19.94 -17.54
CA MET A 5 2.23 18.63 -17.17
C MET A 5 3.21 17.87 -16.28
N GLU A 6 4.50 17.90 -16.59
CA GLU A 6 5.57 17.31 -15.76
C GLU A 6 5.64 17.99 -14.38
N ASN A 7 5.53 19.33 -14.32
CA ASN A 7 5.46 20.06 -13.06
C ASN A 7 4.20 19.72 -12.23
N VAL A 8 3.03 19.57 -12.86
CA VAL A 8 1.79 19.19 -12.17
C VAL A 8 1.86 17.76 -11.64
N LEU A 9 2.39 16.82 -12.43
CA LEU A 9 2.61 15.43 -12.00
C LEU A 9 3.59 15.36 -10.83
N ASN A 10 4.66 16.16 -10.87
CA ASN A 10 5.66 16.22 -9.81
C ASN A 10 5.08 16.79 -8.50
N ILE A 11 4.29 17.87 -8.57
CA ILE A 11 3.57 18.41 -7.40
C ILE A 11 2.57 17.40 -6.85
N SER A 12 1.82 16.71 -7.72
CA SER A 12 0.88 15.66 -7.31
C SER A 12 1.59 14.52 -6.58
N ALA A 13 2.74 14.06 -7.10
CA ALA A 13 3.54 13.00 -6.51
C ALA A 13 3.97 13.30 -5.07
N HIS A 14 4.29 14.57 -4.76
CA HIS A 14 4.59 14.99 -3.39
C HIS A 14 3.37 15.02 -2.46
N LYS A 15 2.16 15.09 -3.00
CA LYS A 15 0.92 15.08 -2.24
C LYS A 15 0.39 13.67 -2.00
N TYR A 16 0.34 12.84 -3.04
CA TYR A 16 -0.32 11.53 -2.99
C TYR A 16 0.62 10.33 -3.15
N GLY A 17 1.91 10.55 -3.43
CA GLY A 17 2.87 9.47 -3.62
C GLY A 17 2.85 8.79 -4.98
N ASN A 18 2.08 9.31 -5.93
CA ASN A 18 1.96 8.85 -7.32
C ASN A 18 3.22 9.21 -8.15
N TYR A 19 4.40 8.78 -7.69
CA TYR A 19 5.67 9.02 -8.38
C TYR A 19 5.77 8.14 -9.63
N HIS A 20 5.96 8.77 -10.80
CA HIS A 20 6.40 8.06 -12.00
C HIS A 20 7.79 7.45 -11.77
N LYS A 21 8.03 6.24 -12.28
CA LYS A 21 9.27 5.46 -12.10
C LYS A 21 9.59 5.14 -10.64
N TYR A 22 8.58 5.02 -9.78
CA TYR A 22 8.76 4.63 -8.38
C TYR A 22 9.65 3.38 -8.24
N TYR A 23 9.41 2.36 -9.07
CA TYR A 23 10.14 1.09 -9.02
C TYR A 23 11.58 1.13 -9.55
N THR A 24 12.02 2.24 -10.16
CA THR A 24 13.45 2.44 -10.48
C THR A 24 14.27 2.67 -9.21
N PHE A 25 13.72 3.39 -8.23
CA PHE A 25 14.36 3.66 -6.94
C PHE A 25 14.00 2.62 -5.88
N HIS A 26 12.84 2.00 -6.04
CA HIS A 26 12.29 1.01 -5.13
C HIS A 26 11.96 -0.27 -5.90
N PRO A 27 12.96 -1.06 -6.35
CA PRO A 27 12.73 -2.28 -7.13
C PRO A 27 11.72 -3.21 -6.48
N SER A 28 10.78 -3.74 -7.27
CA SER A 28 9.76 -4.68 -6.80
C SER A 28 10.38 -6.01 -6.36
N SER A 29 11.50 -6.40 -6.96
CA SER A 29 12.28 -7.59 -6.60
C SER A 29 12.70 -7.64 -5.11
N ALA A 30 12.96 -6.48 -4.51
CA ALA A 30 13.30 -6.39 -3.10
C ALA A 30 12.11 -6.79 -2.20
N ARG A 31 10.88 -6.47 -2.64
CA ARG A 31 9.63 -6.77 -1.92
C ARG A 31 9.11 -8.18 -2.21
N ILE A 32 9.19 -8.64 -3.46
CA ILE A 32 8.69 -9.98 -3.81
C ILE A 32 9.46 -11.10 -3.12
N SER A 33 10.73 -10.86 -2.76
CA SER A 33 11.57 -11.82 -2.04
C SER A 33 10.96 -12.31 -0.72
N PHE A 34 10.15 -11.49 -0.05
CA PHE A 34 9.40 -11.85 1.17
C PHE A 34 8.25 -12.82 0.92
N PHE A 35 7.71 -12.85 -0.30
CA PHE A 35 6.68 -13.80 -0.69
C PHE A 35 7.30 -15.11 -1.20
N SER A 36 8.44 -15.01 -1.90
CA SER A 36 9.10 -16.16 -2.50
C SER A 36 9.84 -17.07 -1.49
N SER A 37 10.04 -16.65 -0.25
CA SER A 37 10.93 -17.31 0.72
C SER A 37 10.26 -18.36 1.61
N GLY A 38 9.00 -18.75 1.36
CA GLY A 38 8.35 -19.75 2.23
C GLY A 38 7.00 -20.27 1.77
N ASP A 39 6.79 -20.43 0.46
CA ASP A 39 5.53 -20.90 -0.15
C ASP A 39 4.30 -20.14 0.39
N VAL A 40 4.42 -18.81 0.47
CA VAL A 40 3.44 -17.94 1.12
C VAL A 40 2.06 -18.07 0.48
N PHE A 41 1.98 -18.04 -0.86
CA PHE A 41 0.71 -18.17 -1.57
C PHE A 41 0.11 -19.57 -1.41
N LYS A 42 0.94 -20.61 -1.41
CA LYS A 42 0.44 -21.97 -1.15
C LYS A 42 -0.17 -22.10 0.24
N LYS A 43 0.49 -21.56 1.27
CA LYS A 43 -0.01 -21.54 2.66
C LYS A 43 -1.31 -20.75 2.79
N LEU A 44 -1.40 -19.60 2.13
CA LEU A 44 -2.62 -18.79 2.09
C LEU A 44 -3.76 -19.55 1.43
N TRP A 45 -3.49 -20.16 0.27
CA TRP A 45 -4.49 -20.92 -0.46
C TRP A 45 -5.00 -22.11 0.34
N ASP A 46 -4.13 -22.84 1.06
CA ASP A 46 -4.53 -23.90 1.97
C ASP A 46 -5.41 -23.37 3.11
N ALA A 47 -5.01 -22.27 3.76
CA ALA A 47 -5.77 -21.63 4.83
C ALA A 47 -7.14 -21.09 4.35
N GLN A 48 -7.24 -20.73 3.07
CA GLN A 48 -8.47 -20.25 2.43
C GLN A 48 -9.42 -21.37 1.97
N GLY A 49 -9.12 -22.63 2.29
CA GLY A 49 -9.94 -23.76 1.87
C GLY A 49 -9.76 -24.12 0.39
N GLN A 50 -8.58 -23.82 -0.17
CA GLN A 50 -8.16 -24.20 -1.51
C GLN A 50 -9.13 -23.73 -2.61
N PRO A 51 -9.44 -22.42 -2.69
CA PRO A 51 -10.39 -21.91 -3.65
C PRO A 51 -9.90 -22.12 -5.10
N ASN A 52 -10.85 -22.32 -6.01
CA ASN A 52 -10.55 -22.45 -7.43
C ASN A 52 -10.16 -21.10 -8.09
N VAL A 53 -10.44 -19.99 -7.44
CA VAL A 53 -10.13 -18.63 -7.89
C VAL A 53 -9.35 -17.97 -6.77
N PHE A 54 -8.19 -17.40 -7.10
CA PHE A 54 -7.38 -16.62 -6.18
C PHE A 54 -7.31 -15.18 -6.68
N SER A 55 -8.22 -14.34 -6.19
CA SER A 55 -8.40 -12.96 -6.65
C SER A 55 -7.57 -11.97 -5.81
N ILE A 56 -6.74 -11.17 -6.48
CA ILE A 56 -5.85 -10.19 -5.86
C ILE A 56 -6.32 -8.78 -6.24
N ILE A 57 -6.40 -7.88 -5.26
CA ILE A 57 -6.50 -6.44 -5.50
C ILE A 57 -5.31 -5.71 -4.88
N ASP A 58 -4.69 -4.80 -5.62
CA ASP A 58 -3.63 -3.93 -5.15
C ASP A 58 -4.08 -2.47 -5.16
N ILE A 59 -4.15 -1.85 -3.97
CA ILE A 59 -4.64 -0.48 -3.79
C ILE A 59 -3.44 0.46 -3.70
N GLY A 60 -3.34 1.38 -4.66
CA GLY A 60 -2.15 2.20 -4.90
C GLY A 60 -1.11 1.48 -5.73
N CYS A 61 -1.54 0.79 -6.79
CA CYS A 61 -0.68 -0.07 -7.60
C CYS A 61 0.43 0.68 -8.35
N ASN A 62 0.36 2.01 -8.43
CA ASN A 62 1.26 2.84 -9.25
C ASN A 62 1.26 2.31 -10.70
N GLU A 63 2.43 2.07 -11.29
CA GLU A 63 2.57 1.52 -12.64
C GLU A 63 2.43 -0.01 -12.72
N GLY A 64 1.98 -0.67 -11.66
CA GLY A 64 1.61 -2.10 -11.65
C GLY A 64 2.75 -3.10 -11.49
N ASN A 65 4.02 -2.67 -11.38
CA ASN A 65 5.18 -3.57 -11.34
C ASN A 65 5.10 -4.60 -10.19
N LEU A 66 4.90 -4.17 -8.94
CA LEU A 66 4.81 -5.10 -7.81
C LEU A 66 3.53 -5.94 -7.86
N SER A 67 2.42 -5.36 -8.34
CA SER A 67 1.15 -6.07 -8.50
C SER A 67 1.31 -7.28 -9.42
N MET A 68 2.07 -7.10 -10.51
CA MET A 68 2.40 -8.17 -11.45
C MET A 68 3.36 -9.20 -10.85
N ASP A 69 4.42 -8.77 -10.16
CA ASP A 69 5.34 -9.70 -9.49
C ASP A 69 4.60 -10.58 -8.46
N VAL A 70 3.66 -10.01 -7.72
CA VAL A 70 2.79 -10.71 -6.76
C VAL A 70 1.90 -11.73 -7.48
N LEU A 71 1.28 -11.35 -8.60
CA LEU A 71 0.47 -12.27 -9.40
C LEU A 71 1.30 -13.43 -9.96
N GLU A 72 2.48 -13.15 -10.50
CA GLU A 72 3.38 -14.15 -11.06
C GLU A 72 3.87 -15.14 -9.99
N GLN A 73 4.23 -14.63 -8.80
CA GLN A 73 4.63 -15.49 -7.69
C GLN A 73 3.46 -16.36 -7.19
N ALA A 74 2.23 -15.82 -7.15
CA ALA A 74 1.04 -16.60 -6.84
C ALA A 74 0.81 -17.72 -7.87
N GLN A 75 0.90 -17.41 -9.17
CA GLN A 75 0.74 -18.39 -10.23
C GLN A 75 1.83 -19.49 -10.22
N LYS A 76 3.03 -19.16 -9.75
CA LYS A 76 4.14 -20.10 -9.61
C LYS A 76 3.91 -21.11 -8.48
N GLU A 77 3.35 -20.65 -7.35
CA GLU A 77 3.14 -21.50 -6.17
C GLU A 77 1.80 -22.24 -6.18
N LEU A 78 0.78 -21.66 -6.81
CA LEU A 78 -0.56 -22.23 -6.82
C LEU A 78 -0.72 -23.30 -7.92
N PRO A 79 -1.56 -24.33 -7.69
CA PRO A 79 -1.82 -25.33 -8.72
C PRO A 79 -2.35 -24.72 -10.02
N SER A 80 -1.98 -25.28 -11.17
CA SER A 80 -2.33 -24.76 -12.51
C SER A 80 -3.83 -24.66 -12.81
N HIS A 81 -4.68 -25.38 -12.05
CA HIS A 81 -6.14 -25.29 -12.17
C HIS A 81 -6.73 -24.08 -11.44
N VAL A 82 -5.98 -23.45 -10.53
CA VAL A 82 -6.40 -22.26 -9.79
C VAL A 82 -6.31 -21.05 -10.70
N ARG A 83 -7.41 -20.33 -10.84
CA ARG A 83 -7.47 -19.09 -11.61
C ARG A 83 -7.03 -17.92 -10.75
N CYS A 84 -5.79 -17.46 -10.96
CA CYS A 84 -5.30 -16.24 -10.32
C CYS A 84 -5.78 -15.02 -11.12
N THR A 85 -6.25 -13.96 -10.45
CA THR A 85 -6.70 -12.72 -11.09
C THR A 85 -6.13 -11.50 -10.40
N LEU A 86 -5.98 -10.40 -11.12
CA LEU A 86 -5.43 -9.15 -10.57
C LEU A 86 -6.30 -7.95 -10.95
N LEU A 87 -6.59 -7.12 -9.95
CA LEU A 87 -7.05 -5.75 -10.11
C LEU A 87 -6.05 -4.79 -9.44
N GLY A 88 -5.34 -3.98 -10.23
CA GLY A 88 -4.61 -2.83 -9.69
C GLY A 88 -5.47 -1.57 -9.74
N ILE A 89 -5.57 -0.82 -8.63
CA ILE A 89 -6.20 0.49 -8.64
C ILE A 89 -5.22 1.56 -8.16
N ASP A 90 -5.27 2.74 -8.78
CA ASP A 90 -4.50 3.91 -8.38
C ASP A 90 -5.31 5.18 -8.59
N LEU A 91 -4.98 6.25 -7.86
CA LEU A 91 -5.62 7.55 -8.02
C LEU A 91 -5.23 8.22 -9.36
N ASP A 92 -4.03 7.96 -9.85
CA ASP A 92 -3.46 8.63 -11.02
C ASP A 92 -3.75 7.86 -12.31
N SER A 93 -4.59 8.44 -13.18
CA SER A 93 -4.94 7.83 -14.46
C SER A 93 -3.76 7.65 -15.40
N SER A 94 -2.77 8.54 -15.38
CA SER A 94 -1.60 8.42 -16.26
C SER A 94 -0.71 7.25 -15.85
N LEU A 95 -0.61 6.93 -14.56
CA LEU A 95 0.09 5.72 -14.10
C LEU A 95 -0.67 4.45 -14.46
N ILE A 96 -2.01 4.49 -14.38
CA ILE A 96 -2.86 3.38 -14.81
C ILE A 96 -2.75 3.15 -16.32
N ASP A 97 -2.73 4.20 -17.14
CA ASP A 97 -2.53 4.07 -18.59
C ASP A 97 -1.20 3.36 -18.91
N LEU A 98 -0.14 3.68 -18.16
CA LEU A 98 1.15 2.99 -18.26
C LEU A 98 1.05 1.52 -17.83
N ALA A 99 0.36 1.22 -16.74
CA ALA A 99 0.17 -0.16 -16.26
C ALA A 99 -0.62 -1.00 -17.28
N VAL A 100 -1.71 -0.46 -17.83
CA VAL A 100 -2.51 -1.10 -18.89
C VAL A 100 -1.64 -1.37 -20.11
N ALA A 101 -0.88 -0.37 -20.59
CA ALA A 101 -0.03 -0.52 -21.76
C ALA A 101 1.09 -1.57 -21.59
N LYS A 102 1.57 -1.77 -20.36
CA LYS A 102 2.63 -2.75 -20.05
C LYS A 102 2.10 -4.18 -19.93
N TYR A 103 0.92 -4.36 -19.33
CA TYR A 103 0.54 -5.66 -18.76
C TYR A 103 -0.79 -6.23 -19.26
N VAL A 104 -1.65 -5.42 -19.89
CA VAL A 104 -2.94 -5.89 -20.38
C VAL A 104 -2.84 -6.24 -21.86
N SER A 105 -2.86 -7.54 -22.17
CA SER A 105 -2.83 -8.07 -23.53
C SER A 105 -4.24 -8.42 -24.04
N ALA A 106 -4.41 -8.44 -25.37
CA ALA A 106 -5.70 -8.74 -26.00
C ALA A 106 -6.16 -10.21 -25.85
N ASP A 107 -5.24 -11.13 -25.55
CA ASP A 107 -5.52 -12.56 -25.41
C ASP A 107 -6.05 -12.95 -24.02
N ASN A 108 -5.90 -12.06 -23.01
CA ASN A 108 -6.51 -12.07 -21.68
C ASN A 108 -6.78 -13.47 -21.06
N ALA A 109 -5.81 -14.39 -21.21
CA ALA A 109 -5.91 -15.75 -20.67
C ALA A 109 -6.05 -15.77 -19.13
N THR A 110 -5.50 -14.73 -18.50
CA THR A 110 -5.59 -14.39 -17.08
C THR A 110 -6.32 -13.06 -16.95
N PRO A 111 -7.40 -12.95 -16.15
CA PRO A 111 -8.07 -11.67 -15.91
C PRO A 111 -7.16 -10.71 -15.14
N ILE A 112 -6.59 -9.74 -15.86
CA ILE A 112 -5.77 -8.66 -15.33
C ILE A 112 -6.46 -7.34 -15.71
N ALA A 113 -6.64 -6.47 -14.73
CA ALA A 113 -7.22 -5.15 -14.94
C ALA A 113 -6.49 -4.09 -14.12
N PHE A 114 -6.40 -2.89 -14.66
CA PHE A 114 -5.94 -1.70 -13.95
C PHE A 114 -6.99 -0.59 -14.12
N ALA A 115 -7.30 0.16 -13.07
CA ALA A 115 -8.33 1.19 -13.11
C ALA A 115 -7.99 2.44 -12.28
N PRO A 116 -8.30 3.66 -12.80
CA PRO A 116 -8.06 4.91 -12.08
C PRO A 116 -9.18 5.16 -11.06
N ILE A 117 -8.97 4.75 -9.81
CA ILE A 117 -9.95 4.84 -8.74
C ILE A 117 -9.36 5.57 -7.54
N ASN A 118 -10.02 6.66 -7.14
CA ASN A 118 -9.82 7.23 -5.82
C ASN A 118 -10.50 6.34 -4.77
N PHE A 119 -9.73 5.45 -4.16
CA PHE A 119 -10.25 4.54 -3.14
C PHE A 119 -10.84 5.27 -1.92
N MET A 120 -10.44 6.51 -1.63
CA MET A 120 -10.99 7.30 -0.52
C MET A 120 -12.36 7.94 -0.83
N ASN A 121 -12.84 7.89 -2.08
CA ASN A 121 -14.24 8.17 -2.39
C ASN A 121 -15.06 6.90 -2.17
N SER A 122 -15.63 6.74 -0.96
CA SER A 122 -16.32 5.51 -0.55
C SER A 122 -17.47 5.10 -1.47
N VAL A 123 -18.27 6.06 -1.95
CA VAL A 123 -19.42 5.78 -2.82
C VAL A 123 -18.96 5.30 -4.21
N ALA A 124 -18.06 6.05 -4.86
CA ALA A 124 -17.62 5.74 -6.21
C ALA A 124 -16.75 4.47 -6.25
N SER A 125 -15.82 4.33 -5.31
CA SER A 125 -14.95 3.14 -5.23
C SER A 125 -15.76 1.88 -4.95
N LYS A 126 -16.73 1.93 -4.03
CA LYS A 126 -17.61 0.78 -3.77
C LYS A 126 -18.42 0.39 -5.00
N ALA A 127 -19.07 1.34 -5.65
CA ALA A 127 -19.87 1.06 -6.86
C ALA A 127 -19.03 0.43 -7.98
N PHE A 128 -17.78 0.90 -8.16
CA PHE A 128 -16.85 0.32 -9.12
C PHE A 128 -16.46 -1.12 -8.74
N LEU A 129 -16.07 -1.35 -7.48
CA LEU A 129 -15.60 -2.66 -7.02
C LEU A 129 -16.72 -3.70 -7.01
N ASP A 130 -17.94 -3.33 -6.60
CA ASP A 130 -19.12 -4.21 -6.68
C ASP A 130 -19.37 -4.64 -8.14
N LYS A 131 -19.32 -3.68 -9.08
CA LYS A 131 -19.47 -3.97 -10.51
C LYS A 131 -18.34 -4.87 -11.03
N TYR A 132 -17.10 -4.59 -10.64
CA TYR A 132 -15.94 -5.39 -11.06
C TYR A 132 -16.08 -6.86 -10.62
N LEU A 133 -16.49 -7.12 -9.38
CA LEU A 133 -16.69 -8.48 -8.87
C LEU A 133 -17.81 -9.24 -9.60
N ILE A 134 -18.90 -8.53 -9.97
CA ILE A 134 -19.98 -9.09 -10.80
C ILE A 134 -19.45 -9.48 -12.19
N ASP A 135 -18.73 -8.57 -12.85
CA ASP A 135 -18.18 -8.80 -14.19
C ASP A 135 -17.13 -9.92 -14.18
N LEU A 136 -16.29 -9.97 -13.14
CA LEU A 136 -15.31 -11.02 -12.95
C LEU A 136 -15.98 -12.38 -12.74
N SER A 137 -17.06 -12.42 -11.94
CA SER A 137 -17.85 -13.64 -11.73
C SER A 137 -18.43 -14.16 -13.04
N ALA A 138 -18.98 -13.27 -13.86
CA ALA A 138 -19.51 -13.60 -15.19
C ALA A 138 -18.40 -14.12 -16.12
N THR A 139 -17.24 -13.46 -16.12
CA THR A 139 -16.08 -13.83 -16.96
C THR A 139 -15.53 -15.20 -16.60
N LEU A 140 -15.40 -15.49 -15.30
CA LEU A 140 -14.88 -16.76 -14.80
C LEU A 140 -15.91 -17.89 -14.77
N LYS A 141 -17.20 -17.57 -14.95
CA LYS A 141 -18.33 -18.49 -14.74
C LYS A 141 -18.29 -19.16 -13.36
N LYS A 142 -17.84 -18.40 -12.36
CA LYS A 142 -17.70 -18.81 -10.96
C LYS A 142 -18.01 -17.61 -10.08
N GLU A 143 -18.64 -17.84 -8.95
CA GLU A 143 -18.97 -16.77 -8.00
C GLU A 143 -17.69 -16.20 -7.37
N VAL A 144 -17.51 -14.88 -7.48
CA VAL A 144 -16.44 -14.11 -6.84
C VAL A 144 -17.08 -12.99 -6.01
N VAL A 145 -17.23 -13.23 -4.71
CA VAL A 145 -17.89 -12.30 -3.77
C VAL A 145 -16.92 -11.34 -3.07
N GLY A 146 -15.62 -11.47 -3.33
CA GLY A 146 -14.57 -10.67 -2.71
C GLY A 146 -13.18 -11.09 -3.19
N PHE A 147 -12.16 -10.53 -2.55
CA PHE A 147 -10.76 -10.78 -2.88
C PHE A 147 -10.13 -11.80 -1.94
N SER A 148 -9.39 -12.75 -2.51
CA SER A 148 -8.56 -13.70 -1.76
C SER A 148 -7.41 -12.99 -1.06
N MET A 149 -6.88 -11.94 -1.69
CA MET A 149 -5.83 -11.09 -1.15
C MET A 149 -6.08 -9.61 -1.49
N VAL A 150 -5.93 -8.73 -0.50
CA VAL A 150 -5.91 -7.27 -0.68
C VAL A 150 -4.52 -6.78 -0.28
N CYS A 151 -3.87 -6.02 -1.15
CA CYS A 151 -2.53 -5.51 -0.95
C CYS A 151 -2.51 -4.00 -0.74
N LEU A 152 -1.82 -3.56 0.32
CA LEU A 152 -1.62 -2.16 0.71
C LEU A 152 -0.11 -1.87 0.79
N PHE A 153 0.58 -1.93 -0.35
CA PHE A 153 2.03 -1.70 -0.41
C PHE A 153 2.34 -0.21 -0.36
N SER A 154 3.07 0.23 0.66
CA SER A 154 3.59 1.61 0.73
C SER A 154 2.55 2.71 0.44
N ILE A 155 1.29 2.51 0.83
CA ILE A 155 0.19 3.47 0.61
C ILE A 155 -0.30 4.13 1.90
N THR A 156 -0.18 3.44 3.04
CA THR A 156 -0.75 3.88 4.34
C THR A 156 -0.31 5.28 4.75
N MET A 157 0.96 5.66 4.50
CA MET A 157 1.43 7.02 4.76
C MET A 157 0.68 8.09 3.98
N TRP A 158 0.45 7.87 2.69
CA TRP A 158 -0.19 8.85 1.83
C TRP A 158 -1.67 9.03 2.18
N ILE A 159 -2.36 7.93 2.53
CA ILE A 159 -3.71 8.00 3.09
C ILE A 159 -3.70 8.82 4.38
N HIS A 160 -2.86 8.44 5.32
CA HIS A 160 -2.82 9.05 6.64
C HIS A 160 -2.49 10.56 6.59
N LEU A 161 -1.54 10.96 5.74
CA LEU A 161 -1.18 12.36 5.53
C LEU A 161 -2.30 13.21 4.90
N ASN A 162 -3.14 12.62 4.04
CA ASN A 162 -4.18 13.33 3.29
C ASN A 162 -5.58 13.25 3.94
N PHE A 163 -5.83 12.25 4.78
CA PHE A 163 -7.16 12.01 5.36
C PHE A 163 -7.14 11.89 6.90
N GLY A 164 -5.99 12.06 7.54
CA GLY A 164 -5.86 12.05 9.00
C GLY A 164 -5.97 10.66 9.62
N ASP A 165 -5.99 10.61 10.95
CA ASP A 165 -6.09 9.36 11.71
C ASP A 165 -7.38 8.60 11.35
N ASP A 166 -8.52 9.28 11.28
CA ASP A 166 -9.82 8.69 10.92
C ASP A 166 -9.81 8.12 9.49
N GLY A 167 -9.16 8.82 8.55
CA GLY A 167 -9.02 8.34 7.18
C GLY A 167 -8.16 7.10 7.06
N LEU A 168 -7.12 6.95 7.90
CA LEU A 168 -6.33 5.72 7.95
C LEU A 168 -7.17 4.55 8.50
N VAL A 169 -7.95 4.78 9.55
CA VAL A 169 -8.84 3.76 10.14
C VAL A 169 -9.90 3.33 9.14
N ASP A 170 -10.60 4.29 8.50
CA ASP A 170 -11.61 4.00 7.46
C ASP A 170 -11.01 3.25 6.26
N PHE A 171 -9.82 3.66 5.81
CA PHE A 171 -9.10 3.00 4.73
C PHE A 171 -8.85 1.53 5.04
N LEU A 172 -8.25 1.23 6.19
CA LEU A 172 -7.95 -0.13 6.61
C LEU A 172 -9.23 -0.98 6.78
N ALA A 173 -10.30 -0.39 7.33
CA ALA A 173 -11.59 -1.05 7.48
C ALA A 173 -12.20 -1.43 6.13
N ARG A 174 -12.30 -0.46 5.22
CA ARG A 174 -12.86 -0.70 3.88
C ARG A 174 -12.00 -1.65 3.06
N SER A 175 -10.66 -1.61 3.21
CA SER A 175 -9.77 -2.59 2.58
C SER A 175 -10.01 -4.00 3.11
N ALA A 176 -10.23 -4.17 4.41
CA ALA A 176 -10.57 -5.47 4.98
C ALA A 176 -11.94 -5.98 4.51
N ASP A 177 -12.93 -5.10 4.35
CA ASP A 177 -14.28 -5.45 3.86
C ASP A 177 -14.30 -6.01 2.43
N LEU A 178 -13.26 -5.76 1.63
CA LEU A 178 -13.11 -6.33 0.28
C LEU A 178 -12.76 -7.82 0.29
N LEU A 179 -12.29 -8.35 1.41
CA LEU A 179 -11.82 -9.73 1.49
C LEU A 179 -12.98 -10.72 1.47
N THR A 180 -12.73 -11.90 0.91
CA THR A 180 -13.56 -13.07 1.17
C THR A 180 -13.57 -13.41 2.67
N PRO A 181 -14.48 -14.27 3.16
CA PRO A 181 -14.52 -14.65 4.58
C PRO A 181 -13.21 -15.22 5.14
N LEU A 182 -12.37 -15.83 4.28
CA LEU A 182 -11.04 -16.37 4.65
C LEU A 182 -9.89 -15.56 4.01
N GLY A 183 -10.19 -14.41 3.41
CA GLY A 183 -9.20 -13.62 2.67
C GLY A 183 -8.08 -13.07 3.55
N SER A 184 -7.03 -12.55 2.92
CA SER A 184 -5.86 -12.01 3.60
C SER A 184 -5.50 -10.59 3.18
N LEU A 185 -5.23 -9.74 4.16
CA LEU A 185 -4.80 -8.36 3.96
C LEU A 185 -3.27 -8.27 4.11
N VAL A 186 -2.60 -7.75 3.10
CA VAL A 186 -1.17 -7.44 3.15
C VAL A 186 -1.01 -5.94 3.39
N VAL A 187 -0.19 -5.57 4.37
CA VAL A 187 0.07 -4.18 4.70
C VAL A 187 1.57 -3.94 4.84
N GLU A 188 2.09 -2.98 4.07
CA GLU A 188 3.46 -2.48 4.20
C GLU A 188 3.42 -1.03 4.71
N PRO A 189 3.35 -0.81 6.04
CA PRO A 189 3.30 0.52 6.58
C PRO A 189 4.64 1.24 6.46
N GLN A 190 4.61 2.51 6.03
CA GLN A 190 5.84 3.31 6.05
C GLN A 190 6.07 3.90 7.45
N PRO A 191 7.31 3.84 7.95
CA PRO A 191 7.62 4.34 9.29
C PRO A 191 7.51 5.86 9.40
N TRP A 192 7.35 6.38 10.62
CA TRP A 192 7.19 7.81 10.89
C TRP A 192 8.32 8.70 10.34
N LYS A 193 9.53 8.16 10.13
CA LYS A 193 10.63 8.86 9.45
C LYS A 193 10.23 9.33 8.03
N CYS A 194 9.46 8.53 7.30
CA CYS A 194 9.00 8.84 5.95
C CYS A 194 8.00 10.01 5.95
N TYR A 195 7.13 10.10 6.95
CA TYR A 195 6.19 11.22 7.12
C TYR A 195 6.94 12.55 7.28
N LYS A 196 7.96 12.57 8.15
CA LYS A 196 8.81 13.75 8.36
C LYS A 196 9.58 14.13 7.10
N ALA A 197 10.08 13.14 6.35
CA ALA A 197 10.77 13.38 5.09
C ALA A 197 9.85 13.99 4.03
N ALA A 198 8.62 13.48 3.89
CA ALA A 198 7.61 14.03 2.99
C ALA A 198 7.27 15.49 3.35
N ASP A 199 6.98 15.78 4.63
CA ASP A 199 6.70 17.15 5.09
C ASP A 199 7.88 18.11 4.83
N LYS A 200 9.10 17.67 5.14
CA LYS A 200 10.33 18.45 4.91
C LYS A 200 10.54 18.73 3.42
N ARG A 201 10.26 17.76 2.55
CA ARG A 201 10.36 17.91 1.09
C ARG A 201 9.36 18.95 0.58
N CYS A 202 8.10 18.88 0.99
CA CYS A 202 7.10 19.88 0.62
C CYS A 202 7.51 21.30 1.04
N ARG A 203 8.05 21.47 2.27
CA ARG A 203 8.57 22.76 2.74
C ARG A 203 9.71 23.29 1.88
N LYS A 204 10.70 22.44 1.57
CA LYS A 204 11.86 22.82 0.74
C LYS A 204 11.43 23.27 -0.66
N LEU A 205 10.44 22.61 -1.24
CA LEU A 205 9.93 22.89 -2.58
C LEU A 205 8.92 24.05 -2.63
N GLY A 206 8.53 24.60 -1.48
CA GLY A 206 7.52 25.67 -1.42
C GLY A 206 6.12 25.23 -1.86
N ILE A 207 5.84 23.92 -1.87
CA ILE A 207 4.54 23.37 -2.27
C ILE A 207 3.65 23.11 -1.05
N THR A 208 2.36 22.92 -1.29
CA THR A 208 1.38 22.61 -0.25
C THR A 208 1.82 21.39 0.55
N ARG A 209 1.92 21.57 1.87
CA ARG A 209 2.25 20.51 2.82
C ARG A 209 1.08 19.52 2.93
N PRO A 210 1.33 18.28 3.36
CA PRO A 210 0.25 17.34 3.59
C PRO A 210 -0.72 17.85 4.66
N LEU A 211 -2.01 17.75 4.37
CA LEU A 211 -3.08 18.46 5.08
C LEU A 211 -3.10 18.15 6.57
N HIS A 212 -2.92 16.88 6.95
CA HIS A 212 -3.12 16.44 8.33
C HIS A 212 -1.84 16.28 9.14
N PHE A 213 -0.64 16.44 8.54
CA PHE A 213 0.64 16.08 9.18
C PHE A 213 0.80 16.61 10.62
N SER A 214 0.44 17.88 10.85
CA SER A 214 0.56 18.52 12.17
C SER A 214 -0.46 17.99 13.19
N ALA A 215 -1.62 17.53 12.71
CA ALA A 215 -2.73 17.06 13.54
C ALA A 215 -2.65 15.55 13.88
N LEU A 216 -1.82 14.78 13.16
CA LEU A 216 -1.74 13.32 13.33
C LEU A 216 -1.40 12.91 14.76
N GLN A 217 -2.19 11.97 15.27
CA GLN A 217 -2.04 11.40 16.60
C GLN A 217 -1.40 10.02 16.57
N ILE A 218 -1.66 9.25 15.51
CA ILE A 218 -1.03 7.96 15.25
C ILE A 218 0.39 8.23 14.76
N ARG A 219 1.40 7.87 15.56
CA ARG A 219 2.83 8.11 15.22
C ARG A 219 3.68 6.85 15.26
N ASP A 220 3.21 5.82 15.98
CA ASP A 220 3.79 4.48 15.94
C ASP A 220 3.04 3.63 14.92
N ILE A 221 3.28 3.90 13.64
CA ILE A 221 2.43 3.42 12.54
C ILE A 221 2.31 1.89 12.53
N GLU A 222 3.43 1.19 12.69
CA GLU A 222 3.46 -0.29 12.72
C GLU A 222 2.62 -0.83 13.88
N ARG A 223 2.85 -0.35 15.10
CA ARG A 223 2.11 -0.82 16.29
C ARG A 223 0.62 -0.53 16.17
N GLU A 224 0.25 0.68 15.77
CA GLU A 224 -1.14 1.13 15.74
C GLU A 224 -1.92 0.39 14.63
N ILE A 225 -1.36 0.23 13.42
CA ILE A 225 -2.02 -0.52 12.34
C ILE A 225 -2.22 -1.99 12.73
N THR A 226 -1.19 -2.63 13.30
CA THR A 226 -1.30 -4.02 13.76
C THR A 226 -2.35 -4.14 14.88
N GLY A 227 -2.39 -3.19 15.82
CA GLY A 227 -3.39 -3.15 16.90
C GLY A 227 -4.82 -2.86 16.42
N MET A 228 -4.99 -2.13 15.32
CA MET A 228 -6.30 -1.85 14.72
C MET A 228 -6.85 -3.07 13.97
N LEU A 229 -5.98 -3.86 13.35
CA LEU A 229 -6.37 -5.01 12.52
C LEU A 229 -6.57 -6.29 13.34
N LEU A 230 -5.81 -6.49 14.41
CA LEU A 230 -5.91 -7.68 15.26
C LEU A 230 -7.00 -7.55 16.34
N PRO A 231 -7.64 -8.67 16.72
CA PRO A 231 -8.59 -8.67 17.81
C PRO A 231 -7.84 -8.48 19.13
N THR A 232 -8.41 -7.72 20.06
CA THR A 232 -7.84 -7.64 21.41
C THR A 232 -8.12 -8.93 22.16
N ASN A 233 -7.10 -9.51 22.81
CA ASN A 233 -7.30 -10.42 23.94
C ASN A 233 -7.94 -9.63 25.09
N THR A 234 -9.23 -9.31 25.00
CA THR A 234 -10.00 -9.00 26.19
C THR A 234 -10.24 -10.33 26.88
N GLU A 235 -9.39 -10.64 27.87
CA GLU A 235 -9.82 -11.48 28.98
C GLU A 235 -11.23 -11.04 29.37
N PRO A 236 -12.22 -11.95 29.42
CA PRO A 236 -13.54 -11.59 29.89
C PRO A 236 -13.36 -10.99 31.27
N VAL A 237 -13.80 -9.73 31.46
CA VAL A 237 -13.88 -9.13 32.78
C VAL A 237 -14.73 -10.07 33.61
N SER A 238 -14.11 -10.79 34.54
CA SER A 238 -14.81 -11.60 35.51
C SER A 238 -15.71 -10.66 36.29
N THR A 239 -17.00 -10.70 36.00
CA THR A 239 -18.02 -10.08 36.83
C THR A 239 -18.16 -10.92 38.09
N GLU A 240 -17.21 -10.80 39.01
CA GLU A 240 -17.49 -11.17 40.39
C GLU A 240 -18.60 -10.25 40.92
N PRO A 241 -19.68 -10.79 41.50
CA PRO A 241 -20.73 -9.98 42.08
C PRO A 241 -20.16 -9.25 43.31
N ALA A 242 -20.15 -7.92 43.24
CA ALA A 242 -19.75 -7.06 44.35
C ALA A 242 -20.62 -7.36 45.59
N ALA A 243 -20.00 -7.97 46.61
CA ALA A 243 -20.58 -8.05 47.93
C ALA A 243 -20.68 -6.64 48.52
N ALA A 244 -21.89 -6.23 48.87
CA ALA A 244 -22.15 -5.00 49.59
C ALA A 244 -21.48 -5.04 50.97
N SER A 245 -20.58 -4.10 51.24
CA SER A 245 -20.30 -3.68 52.61
C SER A 245 -19.99 -2.18 52.68
N SER A 246 -20.69 -1.55 53.61
CA SER A 246 -20.70 -0.14 53.94
C SER A 246 -19.42 0.30 54.66
N SER A 247 -18.82 1.42 54.23
CA SER A 247 -18.47 2.54 55.12
C SER A 247 -17.74 3.65 54.35
N GLU A 248 -18.27 4.87 54.44
CA GLU A 248 -17.60 6.10 54.03
C GLU A 248 -16.40 6.39 54.96
N LYS A 249 -15.28 6.80 54.36
CA LYS A 249 -14.44 7.88 54.90
C LYS A 249 -13.60 8.50 53.79
N ALA A 250 -13.68 9.82 53.71
CA ALA A 250 -12.99 10.68 52.76
C ALA A 250 -11.46 10.63 52.94
N ALA A 251 -10.74 10.50 51.82
CA ALA A 251 -9.37 10.94 51.67
C ALA A 251 -9.18 11.47 50.25
N VAL A 252 -8.85 12.76 50.16
CA VAL A 252 -8.39 13.43 48.94
C VAL A 252 -7.01 12.88 48.62
N THR A 253 -6.89 12.15 47.51
CA THR A 253 -5.59 11.76 46.95
C THR A 253 -5.63 11.96 45.44
N ALA A 254 -4.58 12.60 44.95
CA ALA A 254 -4.39 13.06 43.59
C ALA A 254 -4.74 12.00 42.54
N VAL A 255 -5.53 12.41 41.54
CA VAL A 255 -5.73 11.67 40.30
C VAL A 255 -4.39 11.64 39.57
N THR A 256 -3.66 10.53 39.70
CA THR A 256 -2.56 10.19 38.80
C THR A 256 -3.08 10.10 37.37
N PRO A 257 -2.31 10.49 36.34
CA PRO A 257 -2.80 10.50 34.98
C PRO A 257 -3.10 9.05 34.57
N VAL A 258 -4.38 8.73 34.50
CA VAL A 258 -4.84 7.58 33.72
C VAL A 258 -4.31 7.84 32.32
N GLU A 259 -3.36 7.01 31.88
CA GLU A 259 -2.97 6.94 30.48
C GLU A 259 -4.25 6.85 29.68
N ALA A 260 -4.61 7.94 28.99
CA ALA A 260 -5.73 7.95 28.09
C ALA A 260 -5.38 6.96 26.97
N LYS A 261 -5.74 5.68 27.13
CA LYS A 261 -5.81 4.73 26.03
C LYS A 261 -6.66 5.41 24.98
N LYS A 262 -6.04 5.85 23.88
CA LYS A 262 -6.77 6.37 22.72
C LYS A 262 -7.61 5.20 22.21
N VAL A 263 -8.89 5.23 22.50
CA VAL A 263 -9.85 4.25 22.02
C VAL A 263 -10.17 4.63 20.58
N TYR A 264 -9.41 4.08 19.64
CA TYR A 264 -9.85 4.05 18.25
C TYR A 264 -11.01 3.06 18.17
N THR A 265 -12.06 3.38 17.41
CA THR A 265 -13.09 2.41 17.04
C THR A 265 -12.36 1.24 16.38
N GLN A 266 -12.36 0.08 17.03
CA GLN A 266 -11.69 -1.11 16.50
C GLN A 266 -12.22 -1.40 15.11
N ILE A 267 -11.32 -1.73 14.20
CA ILE A 267 -11.73 -2.26 12.91
C ILE A 267 -12.22 -3.67 13.22
N GLN A 268 -13.51 -3.93 13.10
CA GLN A 268 -14.06 -5.29 13.12
C GLN A 268 -13.70 -6.02 11.82
N ALA A 269 -12.42 -6.03 11.45
CA ALA A 269 -11.90 -6.62 10.22
C ALA A 269 -12.05 -8.15 10.21
N GLY A 270 -12.21 -8.76 11.39
CA GLY A 270 -12.27 -10.21 11.57
C GLY A 270 -10.93 -10.90 11.30
N MET A 271 -9.81 -10.16 11.24
CA MET A 271 -8.49 -10.77 11.16
C MET A 271 -8.21 -11.50 12.46
N GLN A 272 -7.53 -12.63 12.40
CA GLN A 272 -7.21 -13.44 13.58
C GLN A 272 -5.77 -13.91 13.63
N CYS A 273 -5.07 -13.89 12.50
CA CYS A 273 -3.67 -14.29 12.40
C CYS A 273 -2.84 -13.18 11.77
N HIS A 274 -1.59 -13.11 12.17
CA HIS A 274 -0.59 -12.15 11.70
C HIS A 274 0.73 -12.88 11.41
N TRP A 275 1.23 -12.73 10.18
CA TRP A 275 2.58 -13.13 9.79
C TRP A 275 3.41 -11.90 9.50
N ASP A 276 4.53 -11.78 10.20
CA ASP A 276 5.60 -10.84 9.86
C ASP A 276 6.44 -11.52 8.77
N LEU A 277 6.29 -11.09 7.52
CA LEU A 277 7.06 -11.67 6.41
C LEU A 277 8.52 -11.21 6.42
N GLY A 278 8.88 -10.27 7.30
CA GLY A 278 10.22 -9.74 7.45
C GLY A 278 10.33 -8.26 7.06
N LYS A 279 11.52 -7.74 7.32
CA LYS A 279 11.87 -6.32 7.15
C LYS A 279 12.74 -6.14 5.92
N GLU A 280 12.31 -5.31 4.97
CA GLU A 280 13.15 -4.91 3.84
C GLU A 280 14.34 -4.05 4.29
N GLY A 281 15.36 -3.95 3.43
CA GLY A 281 16.60 -3.21 3.72
C GLY A 281 16.40 -1.74 4.09
N TRP A 282 15.24 -1.15 3.75
CA TRP A 282 14.89 0.23 4.11
C TRP A 282 14.14 0.36 5.45
N GLY A 283 13.93 -0.77 6.12
CA GLY A 283 13.31 -0.86 7.42
C GLY A 283 11.79 -0.86 7.39
N ARG A 284 11.15 -1.23 6.28
CA ARG A 284 9.70 -1.46 6.20
C ARG A 284 9.42 -2.95 6.39
N THR A 285 8.40 -3.26 7.15
CA THR A 285 7.97 -4.65 7.36
C THR A 285 6.72 -4.91 6.53
N ILE A 286 6.65 -6.09 5.89
CA ILE A 286 5.42 -6.52 5.22
C ILE A 286 4.67 -7.43 6.17
N TYR A 287 3.49 -6.98 6.59
CA TYR A 287 2.60 -7.72 7.46
C TYR A 287 1.51 -8.38 6.64
N LEU A 288 1.18 -9.63 6.99
CA LEU A 288 0.05 -10.35 6.44
C LEU A 288 -0.94 -10.66 7.55
N PHE A 289 -2.18 -10.20 7.38
CA PHE A 289 -3.29 -10.49 8.27
C PHE A 289 -4.29 -11.43 7.58
N HIS A 290 -4.73 -12.49 8.26
CA HIS A 290 -5.62 -13.50 7.69
C HIS A 290 -6.90 -13.63 8.51
N ARG A 291 -8.06 -13.75 7.84
CA ARG A 291 -9.33 -14.11 8.47
C ARG A 291 -9.41 -15.63 8.68
N SER A 292 -9.57 -16.08 9.92
CA SER A 292 -9.70 -17.50 10.22
C SER A 292 -11.16 -17.96 10.25
N ALA A 293 -11.39 -19.23 9.88
CA ALA A 293 -12.68 -19.90 9.93
C ALA A 293 -13.16 -20.22 11.36
N ASP A 294 -12.26 -20.16 12.35
CA ASP A 294 -12.52 -20.58 13.74
C ASP A 294 -13.37 -19.54 14.49
N LEU A 295 -14.67 -19.52 14.20
CA LEU A 295 -15.70 -18.94 15.06
C LEU A 295 -16.34 -19.98 16.00
N GLN A 296 -15.73 -21.16 16.18
CA GLN A 296 -16.25 -22.15 17.15
C GLN A 296 -15.27 -22.59 18.22
N HIS A 297 -13.94 -22.58 18.05
CA HIS A 297 -13.01 -22.97 19.11
C HIS A 297 -11.92 -21.91 19.30
N ASN A 298 -11.98 -21.27 20.46
CA ASN A 298 -11.05 -20.30 20.98
C ASN A 298 -9.68 -20.96 21.25
N GLN A 299 -8.94 -21.33 20.20
CA GLN A 299 -7.56 -21.80 20.31
C GLN A 299 -6.64 -20.84 19.54
N PRO A 300 -5.60 -20.30 20.18
CA PRO A 300 -4.69 -19.38 19.53
C PRO A 300 -3.92 -20.08 18.41
N VAL A 301 -4.02 -19.57 17.19
CA VAL A 301 -3.16 -19.97 16.07
C VAL A 301 -1.73 -19.56 16.41
N PRO A 302 -0.73 -20.46 16.32
CA PRO A 302 0.64 -20.12 16.68
C PRO A 302 1.18 -19.02 15.77
N VAL A 303 1.65 -17.94 16.39
CA VAL A 303 2.44 -16.90 15.72
C VAL A 303 3.75 -17.54 15.25
N ILE A 304 3.86 -17.80 13.95
CA ILE A 304 5.13 -18.25 13.36
C ILE A 304 6.03 -17.01 13.27
N VAL A 305 6.85 -16.80 14.30
CA VAL A 305 7.96 -15.84 14.26
C VAL A 305 9.19 -16.58 13.74
N GLU A 306 9.42 -16.55 12.43
CA GLU A 306 10.73 -16.96 11.91
C GLU A 306 11.73 -15.84 12.18
N LYS A 307 12.56 -16.03 13.22
CA LYS A 307 13.70 -15.16 13.49
C LYS A 307 14.75 -15.37 12.40
N ASN A 308 14.76 -14.50 11.39
CA ASN A 308 15.89 -14.44 10.48
C ASN A 308 17.09 -13.77 11.18
N VAL A 309 18.21 -14.49 11.12
CA VAL A 309 19.52 -14.10 11.64
C VAL A 309 19.95 -12.80 10.99
N THR A 310 20.29 -11.81 11.82
CA THR A 310 20.75 -10.49 11.42
C THR A 310 21.98 -10.57 10.53
N ALA A 311 21.87 -10.12 9.28
CA ALA A 311 23.01 -9.63 8.52
C ALA A 311 23.29 -8.19 8.99
N GLU A 312 24.54 -7.92 9.38
CA GLU A 312 25.00 -6.60 9.82
C GLU A 312 24.73 -5.57 8.73
N SER A 313 23.96 -4.53 9.07
CA SER A 313 23.64 -3.43 8.17
C SER A 313 24.79 -2.43 8.12
N GLU A 314 25.48 -2.34 6.99
CA GLU A 314 26.26 -1.15 6.65
C GLU A 314 25.32 0.04 6.46
N ASN A 315 25.70 1.16 7.08
CA ASN A 315 24.91 2.37 7.21
C ASN A 315 24.88 3.12 5.86
N VAL A 316 23.95 2.75 4.97
CA VAL A 316 23.74 3.48 3.71
C VAL A 316 22.75 4.61 3.95
N SER A 317 23.27 5.83 4.08
CA SER A 317 22.48 7.05 4.04
C SER A 317 21.81 7.20 2.67
N GLU A 318 20.50 7.44 2.70
CA GLU A 318 19.65 7.74 1.53
C GLU A 318 20.27 8.90 0.71
N PRO A 319 20.58 8.73 -0.59
CA PRO A 319 20.91 9.86 -1.43
C PRO A 319 19.63 10.68 -1.65
N ASP A 320 19.68 11.97 -1.29
CA ASP A 320 18.67 12.96 -1.67
C ASP A 320 18.52 12.91 -3.21
N ALA A 321 17.45 12.28 -3.71
CA ALA A 321 17.11 12.32 -5.13
C ALA A 321 16.67 13.75 -5.48
N GLN A 322 17.65 14.60 -5.80
CA GLN A 322 17.43 15.84 -6.54
C GLN A 322 17.42 15.52 -8.04
N PRO A 323 16.35 15.84 -8.79
CA PRO A 323 16.53 16.15 -10.20
C PRO A 323 17.19 17.53 -10.27
N SER A 324 18.42 17.59 -10.77
CA SER A 324 19.12 18.85 -11.05
C SER A 324 18.40 19.59 -12.17
N ALA A 325 17.88 20.78 -11.86
CA ALA A 325 17.60 21.81 -12.84
C ALA A 325 18.81 22.74 -12.90
N ASP A 326 19.44 22.87 -14.07
CA ASP A 326 20.16 24.05 -14.57
C ASP A 326 20.56 23.75 -16.03
N GLU A 327 19.99 24.46 -17.01
CA GLU A 327 20.41 25.77 -17.52
C GLU A 327 21.79 25.76 -18.21
N SER A 328 21.77 25.78 -19.56
CA SER A 328 22.62 26.67 -20.36
C SER A 328 22.08 26.79 -21.78
N ALA A 329 21.34 27.86 -22.02
CA ALA A 329 21.16 28.43 -23.35
C ALA A 329 21.99 29.72 -23.42
N SER A 330 23.12 29.68 -24.12
CA SER A 330 23.65 30.81 -24.91
C SER A 330 25.05 30.46 -25.43
N GLU A 331 25.20 30.33 -26.74
CA GLU A 331 26.21 31.07 -27.51
C GLU A 331 26.06 30.74 -28.99
N VAL A 332 25.32 31.61 -29.68
CA VAL A 332 25.47 31.85 -31.11
C VAL A 332 26.52 32.94 -31.24
N ASN A 333 27.69 32.64 -31.81
CA ASN A 333 28.35 33.46 -32.84
C ASN A 333 29.74 32.96 -33.23
N LYS A 334 30.01 33.10 -34.55
CA LYS A 334 31.30 33.18 -35.26
C LYS A 334 32.04 31.88 -35.58
N ALA A 335 31.78 31.38 -36.79
CA ALA A 335 32.82 30.86 -37.68
C ALA A 335 32.34 30.93 -39.14
N GLU A 336 32.32 32.14 -39.71
CA GLU A 336 32.44 32.33 -41.16
C GLU A 336 33.79 32.99 -41.41
N GLU A 337 34.75 32.21 -41.95
CA GLU A 337 35.81 32.73 -42.79
C GLU A 337 36.47 31.59 -43.57
N GLY A 338 36.48 31.74 -44.90
CA GLY A 338 37.42 31.08 -45.79
C GLY A 338 36.92 29.82 -46.49
N ILE A 339 36.35 29.98 -47.69
CA ILE A 339 36.90 29.38 -48.92
C ILE A 339 36.43 30.24 -50.12
N HIS A 340 37.42 30.84 -50.78
CA HIS A 340 37.34 31.37 -52.14
C HIS A 340 36.99 30.26 -53.14
N ALA A 341 36.08 30.53 -54.08
CA ALA A 341 36.43 30.72 -55.50
C ALA A 341 35.23 30.54 -56.44
N SER A 342 34.99 31.60 -57.23
CA SER A 342 34.74 31.54 -58.67
C SER A 342 33.49 30.80 -59.20
N LYS A 343 32.51 31.56 -59.68
CA LYS A 343 32.26 31.68 -61.14
C LYS A 343 31.20 32.74 -61.48
N LYS A 344 31.59 33.62 -62.39
CA LYS A 344 30.75 34.51 -63.20
C LYS A 344 29.85 33.70 -64.15
N SER A 345 28.59 34.12 -64.31
CA SER A 345 27.89 34.33 -65.60
C SER A 345 26.39 34.51 -65.33
N LYS A 346 25.84 35.72 -65.48
CA LYS A 346 25.15 36.26 -66.67
C LYS A 346 23.73 35.74 -66.88
N LEU A 347 22.82 36.72 -66.80
CA LEU A 347 21.65 37.00 -67.65
C LEU A 347 20.41 36.09 -67.60
N ASN A 348 19.29 36.82 -67.47
CA ASN A 348 17.89 36.56 -67.80
C ASN A 348 17.08 35.68 -66.85
#